data_AF-A0A564FU00-F1
#
_entry.id   AF-A0A564FU00-F1
#
_cell.length_a   1.000
_cell.length_b   1.000
_cell.length_c   1.000
_cell.angle_alpha   90.00
_cell.angle_beta   90.00
_cell.angle_gamma   90.00
#
_symmetry.space_group_name_H-M   'P 1'
#
loop_
_entity.id
_entity.type
_entity.pdbx_description
1 polymer ?
#
loop_
_entity_poly.entity_id
_entity_poly.type
_entity_poly.pdbx_seq_one_letter_code
_entity_poly.pdbx_strand_id
1 'polypeptide(L)'
;MARTEGGKLTPDAIRALAGRTDIHFPKPRVVTVTQPTETGQVYTLDELRALSATCRDLSLSLHMDGARFANACAGLGCSPADMTWRAGIDVLCFGGTKNGMHAGEAVVFFKTALAEDFGYCCKQAGQLASKMRFLAAPWVGMLEGGAWLRNAAHGNACARRFAEAVADLPGVALLFPAEANAVFLALPPAVMEALRARGWRFYTFIGGGARFMFAWDADPARVDALIADLRAAVAG
;
A
#
# COMPACT_ATOMS: atom_id res chain seq x y z
N MET A 1 -19.01 -2.44 -1.97
CA MET A 1 -17.75 -1.66 -1.95
C MET A 1 -18.11 -0.19 -1.94
N ALA A 2 -17.41 0.62 -1.14
CA ALA A 2 -17.66 2.07 -1.08
C ALA A 2 -17.02 2.75 -2.29
N ARG A 3 -17.72 3.69 -2.90
CA ARG A 3 -17.15 4.54 -3.97
C ARG A 3 -16.52 5.76 -3.30
N THR A 4 -15.22 5.88 -3.42
CA THR A 4 -14.43 7.01 -2.90
C THR A 4 -13.45 7.48 -3.96
N GLU A 5 -13.14 8.77 -3.97
CA GLU A 5 -12.08 9.30 -4.80
C GLU A 5 -10.72 8.87 -4.21
N GLY A 6 -9.76 8.53 -5.07
CA GLY A 6 -8.38 8.25 -4.63
C GLY A 6 -8.13 6.90 -3.96
N GLY A 7 -9.14 6.07 -3.69
CA GLY A 7 -8.96 4.76 -3.07
C GLY A 7 -8.84 4.78 -1.54
N LYS A 8 -9.28 5.87 -0.90
CA LYS A 8 -9.36 5.98 0.56
C LYS A 8 -10.81 5.94 1.04
N LEU A 9 -11.15 4.98 1.89
CA LEU A 9 -12.43 4.94 2.60
C LEU A 9 -12.56 6.15 3.53
N THR A 10 -13.79 6.63 3.68
CA THR A 10 -14.14 7.72 4.61
C THR A 10 -15.15 7.23 5.65
N PRO A 11 -15.22 7.89 6.82
CA PRO A 11 -16.26 7.65 7.82
C PRO A 11 -17.68 7.62 7.23
N ASP A 12 -18.02 8.59 6.39
CA ASP A 12 -19.36 8.69 5.78
C ASP A 12 -19.63 7.53 4.83
N ALA A 13 -18.63 7.10 4.05
CA ALA A 13 -18.75 5.95 3.17
C ALA A 13 -18.99 4.65 3.96
N ILE A 14 -18.35 4.49 5.13
CA ILE A 14 -18.60 3.37 6.04
C ILE A 14 -20.03 3.44 6.58
N ARG A 15 -20.46 4.58 7.11
CA ARG A 15 -21.82 4.76 7.68
C ARG A 15 -22.91 4.50 6.64
N ALA A 16 -22.74 5.01 5.42
CA ALA A 16 -23.69 4.81 4.33
C ALA A 16 -23.86 3.33 3.95
N LEU A 17 -22.79 2.53 4.01
CA LEU A 17 -22.84 1.10 3.74
C LEU A 17 -23.33 0.28 4.92
N ALA A 18 -22.94 0.66 6.14
CA ALA A 18 -23.30 -0.02 7.37
C ALA A 18 -24.75 0.22 7.80
N GLY A 19 -25.40 1.28 7.29
CA GLY A 19 -26.78 1.63 7.61
C GLY A 19 -27.85 0.66 7.09
N ARG A 20 -27.51 -0.29 6.20
CA ARG A 20 -28.46 -1.33 5.76
C ARG A 20 -28.44 -2.50 6.73
N THR A 21 -29.53 -2.66 7.47
CA THR A 21 -29.62 -3.64 8.57
C THR A 21 -30.71 -4.69 8.37
N ASP A 22 -31.42 -4.71 7.25
CA ASP A 22 -32.47 -5.69 7.00
C ASP A 22 -31.91 -7.07 6.65
N ILE A 23 -32.72 -8.11 6.89
CA ILE A 23 -32.30 -9.52 6.78
C ILE A 23 -31.91 -9.94 5.36
N HIS A 24 -32.26 -9.17 4.34
CA HIS A 24 -31.94 -9.50 2.95
C HIS A 24 -30.49 -9.16 2.58
N PHE A 25 -29.74 -8.49 3.47
CA PHE A 25 -28.33 -8.16 3.25
C PHE A 25 -27.42 -8.82 4.29
N PRO A 26 -26.20 -9.24 3.90
CA PRO A 26 -25.19 -9.65 4.85
C PRO A 26 -24.89 -8.52 5.83
N LYS A 27 -24.96 -8.81 7.13
CA LYS A 27 -24.66 -7.82 8.18
C LYS A 27 -23.18 -7.43 8.12
N PRO A 28 -22.84 -6.15 7.95
CA PRO A 28 -21.44 -5.71 8.00
C PRO A 28 -20.80 -6.01 9.35
N ARG A 29 -19.56 -6.51 9.34
CA ARG A 29 -18.80 -6.84 10.57
C ARG A 29 -17.36 -6.33 10.56
N VAL A 30 -16.82 -6.03 9.37
CA VAL A 30 -15.41 -5.68 9.21
C VAL A 30 -15.29 -4.55 8.19
N VAL A 31 -14.43 -3.58 8.51
CA VAL A 31 -13.87 -2.62 7.56
C VAL A 31 -12.44 -3.02 7.29
N THR A 32 -12.03 -2.98 6.02
CA THR A 32 -10.62 -3.16 5.62
C THR A 32 -10.11 -1.88 4.99
N VAL A 33 -8.91 -1.46 5.38
CA VAL A 33 -8.17 -0.38 4.75
C VAL A 33 -6.83 -0.91 4.25
N THR A 34 -6.31 -0.34 3.17
CA THR A 34 -5.00 -0.68 2.61
C THR A 34 -4.03 0.46 2.86
N GLN A 35 -2.88 0.20 3.49
CA GLN A 35 -1.93 1.22 3.93
C GLN A 35 -0.49 0.89 3.52
N PRO A 36 0.11 1.67 2.60
CA PRO A 36 -0.51 2.64 1.68
C PRO A 36 -1.53 1.96 0.77
N THR A 37 -2.42 2.74 0.16
CA THR A 37 -3.47 2.27 -0.76
C THR A 37 -2.88 1.68 -2.04
N GLU A 38 -3.74 1.05 -2.85
CA GLU A 38 -3.40 0.50 -4.16
C GLU A 38 -2.99 1.58 -5.17
N THR A 39 -3.37 2.83 -4.91
CA THR A 39 -3.01 4.05 -5.67
C THR A 39 -1.77 4.77 -5.11
N GLY A 40 -1.12 4.20 -4.10
CA GLY A 40 0.10 4.75 -3.50
C GLY A 40 -0.12 5.88 -2.50
N GLN A 41 -1.36 6.21 -2.19
CA GLN A 41 -1.71 7.20 -1.17
C GLN A 41 -1.59 6.61 0.24
N VAL A 42 -1.39 7.48 1.22
CA VAL A 42 -1.20 7.12 2.62
C VAL A 42 -2.37 7.70 3.43
N TYR A 43 -2.99 6.87 4.26
CA TYR A 43 -3.87 7.39 5.31
C TYR A 43 -3.00 8.07 6.37
N THR A 44 -3.33 9.32 6.68
CA THR A 44 -2.80 10.02 7.84
C THR A 44 -3.27 9.34 9.14
N LEU A 45 -2.58 9.62 10.24
CA LEU A 45 -2.96 9.06 11.54
C LEU A 45 -4.36 9.51 11.98
N ASP A 46 -4.76 10.73 11.63
CA ASP A 46 -6.08 11.26 11.97
C ASP A 46 -7.20 10.61 11.16
N GLU A 47 -6.97 10.34 9.87
CA GLU A 47 -7.92 9.57 9.07
C GLU A 47 -8.09 8.16 9.63
N LEU A 48 -7.01 7.48 10.01
CA LEU A 48 -7.09 6.15 10.62
C LEU A 48 -7.90 6.18 11.93
N ARG A 49 -7.67 7.19 12.79
CA ARG A 49 -8.44 7.37 14.03
C ARG A 49 -9.92 7.64 13.77
N ALA A 50 -10.25 8.45 12.76
CA ALA A 50 -11.63 8.76 12.38
C ALA A 50 -12.37 7.52 11.85
N LEU A 51 -11.70 6.70 11.02
CA LEU A 51 -12.23 5.42 10.56
C LEU A 51 -12.44 4.46 11.73
N SER A 52 -11.47 4.36 12.64
CA SER A 52 -11.59 3.51 13.82
C SER A 52 -12.72 3.95 14.76
N ALA A 53 -12.90 5.26 14.98
CA ALA A 53 -14.03 5.78 15.74
C ALA A 53 -15.37 5.36 15.11
N THR A 54 -15.49 5.48 13.80
CA THR A 54 -16.69 5.06 13.07
C THR A 54 -16.92 3.55 13.15
N CYS A 55 -15.86 2.74 13.08
CA CYS A 55 -15.95 1.30 13.26
C CYS A 55 -16.44 0.93 14.67
N ARG A 56 -15.95 1.62 15.71
CA ARG A 56 -16.42 1.42 17.09
C ARG A 56 -17.90 1.75 17.25
N ASP A 57 -18.36 2.90 16.74
CA ASP A 57 -19.77 3.30 16.79
C ASP A 57 -20.70 2.25 16.17
N LEU A 58 -20.23 1.62 15.10
CA LEU A 58 -20.98 0.64 14.32
C LEU A 58 -20.70 -0.82 14.75
N SER A 59 -19.92 -1.03 15.81
CA SER A 59 -19.49 -2.38 16.26
C SER A 59 -18.84 -3.23 15.15
N LEU A 60 -18.01 -2.60 14.32
CA LEU A 60 -17.23 -3.22 13.26
C LEU A 60 -15.77 -3.40 13.71
N SER A 61 -15.15 -4.50 13.33
CA SER A 61 -13.69 -4.66 13.44
C SER A 61 -12.98 -3.91 12.32
N LEU A 62 -11.75 -3.45 12.55
CA LEU A 62 -10.92 -2.74 11.58
C LEU A 62 -9.65 -3.51 11.25
N HIS A 63 -9.58 -4.02 10.03
CA HIS A 63 -8.41 -4.68 9.45
C HIS A 63 -7.57 -3.71 8.60
N MET A 64 -6.26 -3.87 8.65
CA MET A 64 -5.31 -3.18 7.76
C MET A 64 -4.59 -4.18 6.86
N ASP A 65 -4.79 -4.08 5.55
CA ASP A 65 -3.88 -4.63 4.56
C ASP A 65 -2.63 -3.74 4.53
N GLY A 66 -1.54 -4.28 5.07
CA GLY A 66 -0.24 -3.65 5.15
C GLY A 66 0.77 -4.26 4.19
N ALA A 67 0.36 -4.71 3.00
CA ALA A 67 1.27 -5.26 2.00
C ALA A 67 2.45 -4.32 1.64
N ARG A 68 2.29 -3.01 1.89
CA ARG A 68 3.34 -1.99 1.79
C ARG A 68 3.45 -1.13 3.07
N PHE A 69 3.07 -1.68 4.22
CA PHE A 69 3.04 -0.99 5.52
C PHE A 69 4.32 -0.21 5.82
N ALA A 70 5.47 -0.81 5.49
CA ALA A 70 6.78 -0.20 5.65
C ALA A 70 6.91 1.14 4.88
N ASN A 71 6.36 1.24 3.67
CA ASN A 71 6.37 2.45 2.86
C ASN A 71 5.55 3.57 3.49
N ALA A 72 4.35 3.27 4.00
CA ALA A 72 3.55 4.27 4.71
C ALA A 72 4.23 4.71 6.03
N CYS A 73 4.80 3.76 6.78
CA CYS A 73 5.49 4.06 8.03
C CYS A 73 6.72 4.96 7.79
N ALA A 74 7.54 4.65 6.78
CA ALA A 74 8.67 5.48 6.36
C ALA A 74 8.23 6.87 5.86
N GLY A 75 7.14 6.93 5.09
CA GLY A 75 6.61 8.18 4.54
C GLY A 75 6.07 9.13 5.61
N LEU A 76 5.35 8.60 6.61
CA LEU A 76 4.81 9.39 7.72
C LEU A 76 5.84 9.69 8.82
N GLY A 77 6.96 8.95 8.86
CA GLY A 77 7.96 9.08 9.93
C GLY A 77 7.40 8.77 11.32
N CYS A 78 6.42 7.86 11.40
CA CYS A 78 5.73 7.51 12.65
C CYS A 78 6.18 6.16 13.20
N SER A 79 5.86 5.87 14.47
CA SER A 79 6.06 4.51 14.99
C SER A 79 5.01 3.54 14.42
N PRO A 80 5.32 2.25 14.24
CA PRO A 80 4.32 1.26 13.82
C PRO A 80 3.08 1.23 14.70
N ALA A 81 3.25 1.47 16.00
CA ALA A 81 2.15 1.52 16.97
C ALA A 81 1.16 2.65 16.68
N ASP A 82 1.65 3.83 16.29
CA ASP A 82 0.81 5.01 16.01
C ASP A 82 -0.06 4.82 14.78
N MET A 83 0.44 4.11 13.77
CA MET A 83 -0.31 3.78 12.55
C MET A 83 -1.19 2.54 12.67
N THR A 84 -1.17 1.84 13.80
CA THR A 84 -1.92 0.59 14.00
C THR A 84 -2.82 0.63 15.23
N TRP A 85 -2.46 -0.06 16.31
CA TRP A 85 -3.33 -0.26 17.46
C TRP A 85 -3.64 1.03 18.22
N ARG A 86 -2.73 2.03 18.23
CA ARG A 86 -3.03 3.35 18.82
C ARG A 86 -4.00 4.16 17.96
N ALA A 87 -4.08 3.89 16.67
CA ALA A 87 -5.13 4.40 15.80
C ALA A 87 -6.40 3.52 15.81
N GLY A 88 -6.36 2.37 16.50
CA GLY A 88 -7.47 1.45 16.67
C GLY A 88 -7.66 0.47 15.51
N ILE A 89 -6.57 0.04 14.87
CA ILE A 89 -6.53 -1.16 14.01
C ILE A 89 -6.55 -2.40 14.89
N ASP A 90 -7.43 -3.36 14.58
CA ASP A 90 -7.55 -4.63 15.32
C ASP A 90 -6.56 -5.68 14.82
N VAL A 91 -6.36 -5.77 13.50
CA VAL A 91 -5.52 -6.77 12.84
C VAL A 91 -4.76 -6.14 11.68
N LEU A 92 -3.45 -6.42 11.57
CA LEU A 92 -2.59 -6.00 10.47
C LEU A 92 -2.08 -7.24 9.71
N CYS A 93 -2.16 -7.22 8.38
CA CYS A 93 -1.35 -8.07 7.52
C CYS A 93 -0.08 -7.30 7.10
N PHE A 94 1.08 -7.62 7.68
CA PHE A 94 2.33 -6.90 7.43
C PHE A 94 3.16 -7.53 6.30
N GLY A 95 3.26 -6.76 5.21
CA GLY A 95 4.08 -6.93 4.01
C GLY A 95 5.56 -7.18 4.24
N GLY A 96 6.01 -8.43 4.07
CA GLY A 96 7.43 -8.78 3.98
C GLY A 96 7.90 -8.87 2.52
N THR A 97 7.11 -9.54 1.69
CA THR A 97 7.51 -9.94 0.32
C THR A 97 7.86 -8.74 -0.56
N LYS A 98 7.04 -7.68 -0.52
CA LYS A 98 7.26 -6.48 -1.34
C LYS A 98 8.41 -5.58 -0.85
N ASN A 99 9.05 -5.95 0.26
CA ASN A 99 10.04 -5.13 0.95
C ASN A 99 11.39 -5.83 1.11
N GLY A 100 11.69 -6.83 0.28
CA GLY A 100 12.99 -7.51 0.24
C GLY A 100 13.00 -8.93 0.79
N MET A 101 11.85 -9.49 1.17
CA MET A 101 11.74 -10.91 1.51
C MET A 101 11.31 -11.75 0.31
N HIS A 102 11.78 -13.00 0.26
CA HIS A 102 11.39 -13.95 -0.78
C HIS A 102 9.90 -14.34 -0.71
N ALA A 103 9.38 -14.55 0.50
CA ALA A 103 7.98 -14.86 0.78
C ALA A 103 7.68 -14.62 2.26
N GLY A 104 6.40 -14.38 2.56
CA GLY A 104 5.90 -14.33 3.93
C GLY A 104 5.28 -12.98 4.28
N GLU A 105 4.16 -13.07 4.99
CA GLU A 105 3.38 -11.95 5.51
C GLU A 105 3.14 -12.23 6.99
N ALA A 106 3.33 -11.23 7.86
CA ALA A 106 3.09 -11.38 9.28
C ALA A 106 1.67 -10.91 9.62
N VAL A 107 0.83 -11.79 10.15
CA VAL A 107 -0.51 -11.41 10.64
C VAL A 107 -0.41 -11.05 12.12
N VAL A 108 -0.68 -9.79 12.45
CA VAL A 108 -0.53 -9.23 13.79
C VAL A 108 -1.91 -8.88 14.34
N PHE A 109 -2.33 -9.60 15.37
CA PHE A 109 -3.57 -9.32 16.09
C PHE A 109 -3.29 -8.42 17.29
N PHE A 110 -3.79 -7.19 17.25
CA PHE A 110 -3.76 -6.27 18.40
C PHE A 110 -4.94 -6.50 19.33
N LYS A 111 -6.10 -6.83 18.75
CA LYS A 111 -7.24 -7.37 19.50
C LYS A 111 -7.12 -8.90 19.57
N THR A 112 -6.35 -9.38 20.55
CA THR A 112 -5.93 -10.78 20.67
C THR A 112 -7.09 -11.79 20.77
N ALA A 113 -8.25 -11.39 21.27
CA ALA A 113 -9.45 -12.22 21.26
C ALA A 113 -9.89 -12.66 19.85
N LEU A 114 -9.54 -11.89 18.80
CA LEU A 114 -9.81 -12.27 17.41
C LEU A 114 -8.86 -13.33 16.86
N ALA A 115 -7.77 -13.65 17.58
CA ALA A 115 -6.79 -14.65 17.17
C ALA A 115 -7.15 -16.07 17.61
N GLU A 116 -8.27 -16.24 18.35
CA GLU A 116 -8.77 -17.55 18.75
C GLU A 116 -8.89 -18.46 17.51
N ASP A 117 -8.30 -19.64 17.60
CA ASP A 117 -8.22 -20.65 16.54
C ASP A 117 -7.61 -20.20 15.19
N PHE A 118 -6.99 -19.03 15.10
CA PHE A 118 -6.39 -18.55 13.84
C PHE A 118 -5.34 -19.53 13.28
N GLY A 119 -4.58 -20.20 14.15
CA GLY A 119 -3.64 -21.26 13.75
C GLY A 119 -4.32 -22.46 13.09
N TYR A 120 -5.54 -22.84 13.53
CA TYR A 120 -6.35 -23.88 12.91
C TYR A 120 -6.87 -23.42 11.54
N CYS A 121 -7.31 -22.16 11.42
CA CYS A 121 -7.68 -21.58 10.13
C CYS A 121 -6.50 -21.63 9.14
N CYS A 122 -5.30 -21.20 9.54
CA CYS A 122 -4.10 -21.29 8.71
C CYS A 122 -3.77 -22.74 8.31
N LYS A 123 -3.90 -23.69 9.24
CA LYS A 123 -3.69 -25.12 8.97
C LYS A 123 -4.67 -25.63 7.93
N GLN A 124 -5.96 -25.37 8.11
CA GLN A 124 -7.02 -25.82 7.20
C GLN A 124 -6.90 -25.18 5.82
N ALA A 125 -6.53 -23.89 5.77
CA ALA A 125 -6.30 -23.15 4.53
C ALA A 125 -4.99 -23.51 3.80
N GLY A 126 -4.20 -24.46 4.33
CA GLY A 126 -2.92 -24.85 3.74
C GLY A 126 -1.80 -23.79 3.85
N GLN A 127 -1.98 -22.79 4.73
CA GLN A 127 -1.02 -21.70 4.97
C GLN A 127 -0.04 -21.98 6.11
N LEU A 128 -0.13 -23.14 6.78
CA LEU A 128 0.81 -23.53 7.83
C LEU A 128 2.09 -24.15 7.23
N ALA A 129 3.14 -23.35 7.12
CA ALA A 129 4.43 -23.80 6.62
C ALA A 129 5.11 -24.80 7.57
N SER A 130 5.36 -26.03 7.09
CA SER A 130 6.07 -27.06 7.87
C SER A 130 7.48 -26.63 8.28
N LYS A 131 8.20 -25.92 7.38
CA LYS A 131 9.52 -25.35 7.67
C LYS A 131 9.42 -23.84 7.96
N MET A 132 8.62 -23.48 8.96
CA MET A 132 8.27 -22.09 9.32
C MET A 132 9.47 -21.16 9.48
N ARG A 133 10.63 -21.68 9.90
CA ARG A 133 11.88 -20.90 9.99
C ARG A 133 12.25 -20.17 8.70
N PHE A 134 11.89 -20.68 7.52
CA PHE A 134 12.18 -19.96 6.27
C PHE A 134 11.28 -18.74 6.09
N LEU A 135 10.06 -18.74 6.62
CA LEU A 135 9.20 -17.55 6.64
C LEU A 135 9.58 -16.60 7.79
N ALA A 136 9.93 -17.14 8.97
CA ALA A 136 10.18 -16.34 10.17
C ALA A 136 11.60 -15.74 10.24
N ALA A 137 12.65 -16.46 9.84
CA ALA A 137 14.04 -16.01 9.99
C ALA A 137 14.36 -14.68 9.26
N PRO A 138 13.85 -14.42 8.03
CA PRO A 138 14.09 -13.13 7.38
C PRO A 138 13.52 -11.95 8.18
N TRP A 139 12.42 -12.14 8.93
CA TRP A 139 11.86 -11.07 9.76
C TRP A 139 12.83 -10.62 10.86
N VAL A 140 13.63 -11.54 11.43
CA VAL A 140 14.63 -11.20 12.45
C VAL A 140 15.62 -10.16 11.90
N GLY A 141 16.25 -10.47 10.75
CA GLY A 141 17.19 -9.54 10.12
C GLY A 141 16.52 -8.26 9.61
N MET A 142 15.30 -8.36 9.09
CA MET A 142 14.52 -7.20 8.63
C MET A 142 14.23 -6.22 9.76
N LEU A 143 13.82 -6.72 10.92
CA LEU A 143 13.39 -5.91 12.06
C LEU A 143 14.54 -5.43 12.93
N GLU A 144 15.43 -6.32 13.39
CA GLU A 144 16.56 -5.97 14.26
C GLU A 144 17.54 -5.06 13.54
N GLY A 145 17.81 -5.35 12.27
CA GLY A 145 18.71 -4.54 11.45
C GLY A 145 18.09 -3.24 10.97
N GLY A 146 16.78 -2.99 11.17
CA GLY A 146 16.05 -1.84 10.62
C GLY A 146 15.98 -1.80 9.08
N ALA A 147 16.28 -2.92 8.42
CA ALA A 147 16.30 -3.00 6.96
C ALA A 147 14.91 -2.76 6.36
N TRP A 148 13.85 -3.22 7.03
CA TRP A 148 12.47 -3.00 6.59
C TRP A 148 12.14 -1.52 6.35
N LEU A 149 12.61 -0.62 7.22
CA LEU A 149 12.33 0.80 7.10
C LEU A 149 13.25 1.48 6.07
N ARG A 150 14.54 1.09 6.02
CA ARG A 150 15.49 1.60 5.02
C ARG A 150 15.08 1.24 3.59
N ASN A 151 14.69 -0.02 3.36
CA ASN A 151 14.21 -0.52 2.07
C ASN A 151 12.99 0.28 1.58
N ALA A 152 12.03 0.49 2.48
CA ALA A 152 10.84 1.25 2.20
C ALA A 152 11.12 2.75 1.94
N ALA A 153 11.99 3.36 2.74
CA ALA A 153 12.43 4.74 2.55
C ALA A 153 13.14 4.93 1.21
N HIS A 154 13.98 3.98 0.80
CA HIS A 154 14.65 3.98 -0.51
C HIS A 154 13.65 3.95 -1.67
N GLY A 155 12.72 3.00 -1.66
CA GLY A 155 11.69 2.91 -2.70
C GLY A 155 10.81 4.18 -2.77
N ASN A 156 10.45 4.74 -1.61
CA ASN A 156 9.72 6.02 -1.55
C ASN A 156 10.55 7.18 -2.12
N ALA A 157 11.85 7.25 -1.83
CA ALA A 157 12.73 8.30 -2.33
C ALA A 157 12.88 8.24 -3.85
N CYS A 158 13.02 7.04 -4.44
CA CYS A 158 13.04 6.86 -5.88
C CYS A 158 11.72 7.29 -6.55
N ALA A 159 10.57 6.92 -5.97
CA ALA A 159 9.28 7.33 -6.47
C ALA A 159 9.10 8.86 -6.43
N ARG A 160 9.48 9.49 -5.32
CA ARG A 160 9.43 10.95 -5.16
C ARG A 160 10.34 11.66 -6.16
N ARG A 161 11.60 11.22 -6.29
CA ARG A 161 12.55 11.76 -7.28
C ARG A 161 11.98 11.69 -8.69
N PHE A 162 11.41 10.55 -9.07
CA PHE A 162 10.78 10.39 -10.38
C PHE A 162 9.60 11.35 -10.56
N ALA A 163 8.69 11.42 -9.59
CA ALA A 163 7.51 12.28 -9.65
C ALA A 163 7.88 13.78 -9.75
N GLU A 164 8.83 14.24 -8.93
CA GLU A 164 9.33 15.62 -8.95
C GLU A 164 9.99 15.95 -10.29
N ALA A 165 10.80 15.03 -10.82
CA ALA A 165 11.57 15.25 -12.04
C ALA A 165 10.76 15.19 -13.35
N VAL A 166 9.47 14.90 -13.30
CA VAL A 166 8.58 14.89 -14.48
C VAL A 166 7.37 15.82 -14.33
N ALA A 167 7.24 16.51 -13.20
CA ALA A 167 6.10 17.35 -12.88
C ALA A 167 5.99 18.62 -13.76
N ASP A 168 7.10 19.06 -14.35
CA ASP A 168 7.19 20.22 -15.24
C ASP A 168 6.86 19.89 -16.71
N LEU A 169 6.67 18.61 -17.05
CA LEU A 169 6.50 18.19 -18.43
C LEU A 169 5.10 18.46 -18.97
N PRO A 170 4.97 19.08 -20.15
CA PRO A 170 3.67 19.36 -20.75
C PRO A 170 2.94 18.05 -21.08
N GLY A 171 1.64 17.99 -20.76
CA GLY A 171 0.82 16.80 -21.01
C GLY A 171 1.10 15.63 -20.07
N VAL A 172 1.94 15.81 -19.04
CA VAL A 172 2.18 14.84 -17.97
C VAL A 172 1.54 15.35 -16.70
N ALA A 173 0.73 14.52 -16.04
CA ALA A 173 0.11 14.88 -14.77
C ALA A 173 0.10 13.69 -13.80
N LEU A 174 0.38 13.96 -12.52
CA LEU A 174 0.19 12.97 -11.46
C LEU A 174 -1.31 12.71 -11.28
N LEU A 175 -1.71 11.44 -11.37
CA LEU A 175 -3.09 11.02 -11.10
C LEU A 175 -3.37 10.96 -9.59
N PHE A 176 -2.34 10.66 -8.80
CA PHE A 176 -2.39 10.60 -7.34
C PHE A 176 -1.09 11.18 -6.75
N PRO A 177 -1.13 11.73 -5.53
CA PRO A 177 0.07 12.10 -4.80
C PRO A 177 1.05 10.92 -4.63
N ALA A 178 2.34 11.17 -4.84
CA ALA A 178 3.40 10.17 -4.68
C ALA A 178 3.83 10.05 -3.20
N GLU A 179 2.98 9.47 -2.35
CA GLU A 179 3.18 9.39 -0.90
C GLU A 179 3.92 8.11 -0.44
N ALA A 180 4.02 7.12 -1.32
CA ALA A 180 4.73 5.86 -1.10
C ALA A 180 5.68 5.56 -2.27
N ASN A 181 5.76 4.30 -2.71
CA ASN A 181 6.71 3.85 -3.73
C ASN A 181 6.08 3.63 -5.12
N ALA A 182 4.97 4.31 -5.40
CA ALA A 182 4.25 4.21 -6.65
C ALA A 182 4.00 5.60 -7.23
N VAL A 183 4.14 5.74 -8.54
CA VAL A 183 3.83 6.97 -9.28
C VAL A 183 2.87 6.64 -10.41
N PHE A 184 1.78 7.38 -10.47
CA PHE A 184 0.73 7.23 -11.46
C PHE A 184 0.68 8.48 -12.32
N LEU A 185 0.94 8.34 -13.62
CA LEU A 185 0.97 9.47 -14.56
C LEU A 185 -0.13 9.32 -15.60
N ALA A 186 -0.87 10.40 -15.84
CA ALA A 186 -1.56 10.60 -17.11
C ALA A 186 -0.48 10.90 -18.15
N LEU A 187 -0.34 10.02 -19.14
CA LEU A 187 0.60 10.17 -20.25
C LEU A 187 -0.14 10.05 -21.58
N PRO A 188 0.24 10.81 -22.62
CA PRO A 188 -0.25 10.57 -23.97
C PRO A 188 0.10 9.15 -24.43
N PRO A 189 -0.77 8.47 -25.20
CA PRO A 189 -0.48 7.12 -25.71
C PRO A 189 0.85 7.02 -26.48
N ALA A 190 1.20 8.03 -27.29
CA ALA A 190 2.45 8.07 -28.03
C ALA A 190 3.69 8.05 -27.11
N VAL A 191 3.65 8.77 -25.97
CA VAL A 191 4.73 8.77 -24.97
C VAL A 191 4.86 7.39 -24.33
N MET A 192 3.74 6.75 -24.00
CA MET A 192 3.75 5.40 -23.44
C MET A 192 4.34 4.37 -24.41
N GLU A 193 3.98 4.44 -25.70
CA GLU A 193 4.53 3.56 -26.73
C GLU A 193 6.03 3.81 -26.96
N ALA A 194 6.47 5.07 -26.98
CA ALA A 194 7.89 5.41 -27.09
C ALA A 194 8.71 4.84 -25.91
N LEU A 195 8.19 4.93 -24.68
CA LEU A 195 8.83 4.33 -23.50
C LEU A 195 8.89 2.80 -23.62
N ARG A 196 7.81 2.14 -24.08
CA ARG A 196 7.79 0.69 -24.30
C ARG A 196 8.76 0.25 -25.38
N ALA A 197 8.89 1.02 -26.46
CA ALA A 197 9.85 0.76 -27.54
C ALA A 197 11.30 0.83 -27.05
N ARG A 198 11.58 1.65 -26.03
CA ARG A 198 12.88 1.69 -25.32
C ARG A 198 13.03 0.61 -24.23
N GLY A 199 12.07 -0.30 -24.13
CA GLY A 199 12.12 -1.46 -23.23
C GLY A 199 11.59 -1.21 -21.81
N TRP A 200 11.03 -0.02 -21.52
CA TRP A 200 10.43 0.24 -20.21
C TRP A 200 9.17 -0.59 -20.00
N ARG A 201 9.06 -1.18 -18.80
CA ARG A 201 7.93 -2.02 -18.39
C ARG A 201 7.16 -1.31 -17.29
N PHE A 202 5.90 -1.01 -17.56
CA PHE A 202 4.96 -0.43 -16.61
C PHE A 202 3.54 -0.85 -16.99
N TYR A 203 2.63 -0.77 -16.04
CA TYR A 203 1.22 -1.12 -16.26
C TYR A 203 0.43 0.11 -16.69
N THR A 204 -0.54 -0.07 -17.59
CA THR A 204 -1.60 0.92 -17.78
C THR A 204 -2.76 0.56 -16.86
N PHE A 205 -3.13 1.46 -15.95
CA PHE A 205 -4.22 1.30 -15.00
C PHE A 205 -5.57 1.67 -15.64
N ILE A 206 -6.68 1.34 -14.95
CA ILE A 206 -8.03 1.71 -15.38
C ILE A 206 -8.09 3.24 -15.53
N GLY A 207 -8.54 3.74 -16.69
CA GLY A 207 -8.54 5.17 -17.01
C GLY A 207 -7.31 5.67 -17.79
N GLY A 208 -6.40 4.77 -18.19
CA GLY A 208 -5.30 5.10 -19.13
C GLY A 208 -4.01 5.61 -18.49
N GLY A 209 -3.93 5.66 -17.16
CA GLY A 209 -2.74 6.10 -16.44
C GLY A 209 -1.60 5.08 -16.41
N ALA A 210 -0.37 5.51 -16.63
CA ALA A 210 0.83 4.69 -16.49
C ALA A 210 1.23 4.57 -15.01
N ARG A 211 1.41 3.34 -14.51
CA ARG A 211 1.84 3.03 -13.14
C ARG A 211 3.30 2.58 -13.11
N PHE A 212 4.15 3.39 -12.49
CA PHE A 212 5.55 3.10 -12.19
C PHE A 212 5.69 2.70 -10.72
N MET A 213 6.44 1.63 -10.45
CA MET A 213 6.65 1.08 -9.12
C MET A 213 8.14 1.04 -8.80
N PHE A 214 8.52 1.49 -7.60
CA PHE A 214 9.91 1.58 -7.18
C PHE A 214 10.13 0.66 -5.97
N ALA A 215 10.83 -0.45 -6.17
CA ALA A 215 11.08 -1.44 -5.12
C ALA A 215 12.25 -1.04 -4.21
N TRP A 216 12.53 -1.89 -3.21
CA TRP A 216 13.63 -1.72 -2.26
C TRP A 216 15.02 -1.72 -2.91
N ASP A 217 15.14 -2.33 -4.09
CA ASP A 217 16.34 -2.46 -4.92
C ASP A 217 16.30 -1.56 -6.16
N ALA A 218 15.41 -0.57 -6.20
CA ALA A 218 15.32 0.37 -7.31
C ALA A 218 16.68 1.06 -7.53
N ASP A 219 17.28 0.87 -8.71
CA ASP A 219 18.55 1.49 -9.05
C ASP A 219 18.34 2.97 -9.41
N PRO A 220 18.91 3.94 -8.67
CA PRO A 220 18.80 5.36 -8.98
C PRO A 220 19.25 5.72 -10.40
N ALA A 221 20.25 5.03 -10.95
CA ALA A 221 20.71 5.28 -12.33
C ALA A 221 19.63 4.89 -13.35
N ARG A 222 18.87 3.82 -13.09
CA ARG A 222 17.71 3.43 -13.91
C ARG A 222 16.55 4.41 -13.73
N VAL A 223 16.35 4.97 -12.54
CA VAL A 223 15.36 6.05 -12.34
C VAL A 223 15.72 7.26 -13.19
N ASP A 224 16.98 7.68 -13.19
CA ASP A 224 17.46 8.82 -13.98
C ASP A 224 17.36 8.55 -15.49
N ALA A 225 17.68 7.33 -15.94
CA ALA A 225 17.48 6.93 -17.33
C ALA A 225 16.00 6.99 -17.74
N LEU A 226 15.08 6.54 -16.88
CA LEU A 226 13.65 6.62 -17.13
C LEU A 226 13.17 8.07 -17.23
N ILE A 227 13.66 8.96 -16.35
CA ILE A 227 13.36 10.40 -16.40
C ILE A 227 13.82 10.98 -17.73
N ALA A 228 15.07 10.74 -18.13
CA ALA A 228 15.63 11.24 -19.38
C ALA A 228 14.83 10.75 -20.59
N ASP A 229 14.47 9.47 -20.61
CA ASP A 229 13.69 8.89 -21.70
C ASP A 229 12.27 9.47 -21.79
N LEU A 230 11.61 9.66 -20.66
CA LEU A 230 10.27 10.25 -20.59
C LEU A 230 10.30 11.71 -21.07
N ARG A 231 11.30 12.50 -20.65
CA ARG A 231 11.50 13.87 -21.15
C ARG A 231 11.70 13.89 -22.66
N ALA A 232 12.56 13.03 -23.20
CA ALA A 232 12.79 12.94 -24.64
C ALA A 232 11.54 12.49 -25.41
N ALA A 233 10.72 11.61 -24.84
CA ALA A 233 9.49 11.13 -25.46
C ALA A 233 8.35 12.17 -25.44
N VAL A 234 8.38 13.13 -24.51
CA VAL A 234 7.43 14.25 -24.46
C VAL A 234 7.84 15.38 -25.43
N ALA A 235 9.14 15.55 -25.67
CA ALA A 235 9.68 16.61 -26.53
C ALA A 235 9.66 16.29 -28.03
N GLY A 236 9.59 15.01 -28.41
CA GLY A 236 9.52 14.54 -29.80
C GLY A 236 8.11 14.24 -30.25
#